data_AF-A0A7C3QJU8-F1
#
_entry.id   AF-A0A7C3QJU8-F1
#
_cell.length_a   1.000
_cell.length_b   1.000
_cell.length_c   1.000
_cell.angle_alpha   90.00
_cell.angle_beta   90.00
_cell.angle_gamma   90.00
#
_symmetry.space_group_name_H-M   'P 1'
#
loop_
_entity.id
_entity.type
_entity.pdbx_description
1 polymer ?
#
loop_
_entity_poly.entity_id
_entity_poly.type
_entity_poly.pdbx_seq_one_letter_code
_entity_poly.pdbx_strand_id
1 'polypeptide(L)'
;MSTMDRAAALATMASIIAAFGAAMIYVRIQRETLAQSQGETAGLTFADWLLVGATVVSLLLVMLPIATVADLRIPSAGAASSVILLAGYMLAILAHHRIAFDREFVFWGKRRHGPRGNPEPAERILASIAIGAALESFFHGLVVAPLA
;
A
#
# COMPACT_ATOMS: atom_id res chain seq x y z
N MET A 1 -3.10 -2.17 -28.51
CA MET A 1 -2.64 -1.08 -27.63
C MET A 1 -1.15 -0.92 -27.85
N SER A 2 -0.70 0.26 -28.25
CA SER A 2 0.72 0.51 -28.54
C SER A 2 1.55 0.52 -27.24
N THR A 3 2.87 0.37 -27.34
CA THR A 3 3.78 0.48 -26.19
C THR A 3 3.65 1.83 -25.49
N MET A 4 3.45 2.91 -26.27
CA MET A 4 3.21 4.25 -25.73
C MET A 4 1.91 4.34 -24.93
N ASP A 5 0.81 3.75 -25.42
CA ASP A 5 -0.47 3.73 -24.70
C ASP A 5 -0.35 2.97 -23.36
N ARG A 6 0.40 1.87 -23.35
CA ARG A 6 0.66 1.08 -22.12
C ARG A 6 1.49 1.87 -21.11
N ALA A 7 2.56 2.51 -21.56
CA ALA A 7 3.40 3.36 -20.71
C ALA A 7 2.58 4.51 -20.11
N ALA A 8 1.75 5.18 -20.91
CA ALA A 8 0.87 6.25 -20.45
C ALA A 8 -0.14 5.77 -19.39
N ALA A 9 -0.75 4.60 -19.59
CA ALA A 9 -1.66 4.00 -18.61
C ALA A 9 -0.95 3.69 -17.27
N LEU A 10 0.24 3.08 -17.32
CA LEU A 10 1.04 2.76 -16.13
C LEU A 10 1.49 4.02 -15.39
N ALA A 11 1.96 5.04 -16.12
CA ALA A 11 2.31 6.34 -15.56
C ALA A 11 1.11 7.00 -14.89
N THR A 12 -0.08 6.94 -15.51
CA THR A 12 -1.31 7.49 -14.93
C THR A 12 -1.69 6.78 -13.62
N MET A 13 -1.58 5.45 -13.57
CA MET A 13 -1.84 4.71 -12.33
C MET A 13 -0.83 5.09 -11.24
N ALA A 14 0.46 5.13 -11.59
CA ALA A 14 1.52 5.48 -10.64
C ALA A 14 1.40 6.91 -10.12
N SER A 15 0.99 7.89 -10.94
CA SER A 15 0.81 9.28 -10.49
C SER A 15 -0.35 9.39 -9.52
N ILE A 16 -1.46 8.69 -9.77
CA ILE A 16 -2.61 8.64 -8.86
C ILE A 16 -2.19 8.04 -7.52
N ILE A 17 -1.51 6.89 -7.52
CA ILE A 17 -1.05 6.23 -6.29
C ILE A 17 -0.06 7.13 -5.54
N ALA A 18 0.89 7.75 -6.23
CA ALA A 18 1.88 8.62 -5.60
C ALA A 18 1.24 9.88 -5.01
N ALA A 19 0.33 10.54 -5.73
CA ALA A 19 -0.38 11.72 -5.25
C ALA A 19 -1.27 11.39 -4.05
N PHE A 20 -2.03 10.28 -4.12
CA PHE A 20 -2.83 9.79 -3.00
C PHE A 20 -1.95 9.47 -1.79
N GLY A 21 -0.85 8.75 -2.00
CA GLY A 21 0.11 8.39 -0.98
C GLY A 21 0.69 9.60 -0.25
N ALA A 22 1.19 10.59 -1.02
CA ALA A 22 1.71 11.83 -0.46
C ALA A 22 0.66 12.60 0.37
N ALA A 23 -0.56 12.74 -0.17
CA ALA A 23 -1.64 13.42 0.54
C ALA A 23 -2.02 12.71 1.86
N MET A 24 -2.13 11.39 1.83
CA MET A 24 -2.48 10.59 3.00
C MET A 24 -1.36 10.57 4.06
N ILE A 25 -0.09 10.50 3.64
CA ILE A 25 1.06 10.63 4.55
C ILE A 25 1.02 11.99 5.25
N TYR A 26 0.75 13.08 4.52
CA TYR A 26 0.62 14.41 5.12
C TYR A 26 -0.50 14.46 6.17
N VAL A 27 -1.69 13.96 5.84
CA VAL A 27 -2.82 13.89 6.79
C VAL A 27 -2.47 13.06 8.03
N ARG A 28 -1.73 11.96 7.86
CA ARG A 28 -1.29 11.11 8.97
C ARG A 28 -0.33 11.84 9.90
N ILE A 29 0.68 12.51 9.35
CA ILE A 29 1.64 13.31 10.13
C ILE A 29 0.92 14.43 10.90
N GLN A 30 -0.04 15.11 10.27
CA GLN A 30 -0.85 16.14 10.93
C GLN A 30 -1.65 15.58 12.10
N ARG A 31 -2.30 14.42 11.91
CA ARG A 31 -3.05 13.74 12.98
C ARG A 31 -2.14 13.35 14.14
N GLU A 32 -0.95 12.82 13.86
CA GLU A 32 0.01 12.44 14.90
C GLU A 32 0.53 13.64 15.67
N THR A 33 0.86 14.72 14.97
CA THR A 33 1.30 15.98 15.60
C THR A 33 0.20 16.52 16.53
N LEU A 34 -1.05 16.46 16.10
CA LEU A 34 -2.20 16.86 16.93
C LEU A 34 -2.36 15.95 18.16
N ALA A 35 -2.28 14.63 17.99
CA ALA A 35 -2.38 13.67 19.10
C ALA A 35 -1.26 13.86 20.13
N GLN A 36 -0.03 14.12 19.69
CA GLN A 36 1.10 14.44 20.58
C GLN A 36 0.84 15.71 21.38
N SER A 37 0.31 16.76 20.75
CA SER A 37 -0.04 18.00 21.45
C SER A 37 -1.16 17.83 22.48
N GLN A 38 -1.96 16.76 22.36
CA GLN A 38 -3.00 16.39 23.33
C GLN A 38 -2.51 15.39 24.39
N GLY A 39 -1.22 15.03 24.39
CA GLY A 39 -0.64 14.09 25.34
C GLY A 39 -0.98 12.61 25.07
N GLU A 40 -1.52 12.29 23.90
CA GLU A 40 -1.75 10.91 23.48
C GLU A 40 -0.48 10.30 22.87
N THR A 41 -0.29 8.98 23.07
CA THR A 41 0.79 8.23 22.41
C THR A 41 0.51 8.15 20.91
N ALA A 42 1.15 9.04 20.15
CA ALA A 42 1.10 9.02 18.69
C ALA A 42 2.18 8.07 18.14
N GLY A 43 1.81 7.30 17.13
CA GLY A 43 2.76 6.50 16.37
C GLY A 43 2.12 5.99 15.09
N LEU A 44 2.92 5.95 14.03
CA LEU A 44 2.55 5.39 12.74
C LEU A 44 2.01 3.97 12.93
N THR A 45 0.90 3.70 12.25
CA THR A 45 0.34 2.36 12.19
C THR A 45 1.22 1.51 11.27
N PHE A 46 1.29 0.21 11.52
CA PHE A 46 2.00 -0.68 10.62
C PHE A 46 1.40 -0.66 9.21
N ALA A 47 0.10 -0.41 9.09
CA ALA A 47 -0.58 -0.18 7.81
C ALA A 47 0.04 1.00 7.03
N ASP A 48 0.43 2.09 7.68
CA ASP A 48 0.98 3.28 7.00
C ASP A 48 2.28 2.96 6.21
N TRP A 49 3.04 1.94 6.62
CA TRP A 49 4.20 1.46 5.87
C TRP A 49 3.84 0.85 4.51
N LEU A 50 2.64 0.26 4.37
CA LEU A 50 2.16 -0.24 3.08
C LEU A 50 1.89 0.91 2.11
N LEU A 51 1.33 2.01 2.60
CA LEU A 51 1.08 3.22 1.82
C LEU A 51 2.40 3.87 1.37
N VAL A 52 3.36 3.99 2.29
CA VAL A 52 4.72 4.47 1.98
C VAL A 52 5.36 3.56 0.92
N GLY A 53 5.27 2.24 1.10
CA GLY A 53 5.76 1.25 0.14
C GLY A 53 5.12 1.43 -1.25
N ALA A 54 3.79 1.51 -1.33
CA ALA A 54 3.07 1.71 -2.58
C ALA A 54 3.51 3.00 -3.30
N THR A 55 3.70 4.08 -2.54
CA THR A 55 4.15 5.38 -3.05
C THR A 55 5.57 5.28 -3.61
N VAL A 56 6.49 4.70 -2.85
CA VAL A 56 7.89 4.54 -3.26
C VAL A 56 8.02 3.63 -4.47
N VAL A 57 7.31 2.50 -4.50
CA VAL A 57 7.28 1.59 -5.66
C VAL A 57 6.72 2.29 -6.89
N SER A 58 5.64 3.06 -6.76
CA SER A 58 5.06 3.81 -7.89
C SER A 58 6.05 4.83 -8.47
N LEU A 59 6.81 5.52 -7.63
CA LEU A 59 7.80 6.49 -8.07
C LEU A 59 9.05 5.84 -8.67
N LEU A 60 9.63 4.86 -7.97
CA LEU A 60 10.94 4.30 -8.32
C LEU A 60 10.88 3.15 -9.32
N LEU A 61 9.81 2.34 -9.29
CA LEU A 61 9.67 1.15 -10.13
C LEU A 61 8.67 1.31 -11.26
N VAL A 62 7.89 2.41 -11.30
CA VAL A 62 6.98 2.70 -12.42
C VAL A 62 7.36 3.99 -13.14
N MET A 63 7.33 5.13 -12.46
CA MET A 63 7.62 6.42 -13.11
C MET A 63 9.06 6.55 -13.58
N LEU A 64 10.03 6.23 -12.72
CA LEU A 64 11.44 6.36 -13.06
C LEU A 64 11.83 5.45 -14.25
N PRO A 65 11.44 4.17 -14.31
CA PRO A 65 11.78 3.33 -15.45
C PRO A 65 11.06 3.77 -16.73
N ILE A 66 9.77 4.17 -16.68
CA ILE A 66 9.09 4.73 -17.86
C ILE A 66 9.84 5.94 -18.44
N ALA A 67 10.44 6.77 -17.59
CA ALA A 67 11.17 7.95 -18.02
C ALA A 67 12.60 7.65 -18.53
N THR A 68 13.19 6.51 -18.17
CA THR A 68 14.64 6.26 -18.37
C THR A 68 14.96 5.02 -19.21
N VAL A 69 14.04 4.05 -19.31
CA VAL A 69 14.22 2.79 -20.03
C VAL A 69 12.98 2.47 -20.88
N ALA A 70 13.20 1.84 -22.03
CA ALA A 70 12.13 1.45 -22.95
C ALA A 70 11.38 0.16 -22.53
N ASP A 71 11.92 -0.60 -21.57
CA ASP A 71 11.33 -1.86 -21.12
C ASP A 71 10.22 -1.63 -20.09
N LEU A 72 9.00 -2.08 -20.43
CA LEU A 72 7.81 -1.95 -19.58
C LEU A 72 7.62 -3.09 -18.58
N ARG A 73 8.51 -4.08 -18.53
CA ARG A 73 8.41 -5.21 -17.58
C ARG A 73 8.46 -4.73 -16.13
N ILE A 74 9.42 -3.85 -15.81
CA ILE A 74 9.57 -3.28 -14.45
C ILE A 74 8.38 -2.37 -14.11
N PRO A 75 7.98 -1.39 -14.95
CA PRO A 75 6.78 -0.59 -14.73
C PRO A 75 5.50 -1.38 -14.52
N SER A 76 5.28 -2.42 -15.31
CA SER A 76 4.08 -3.26 -15.21
C SER A 76 4.04 -4.02 -13.89
N ALA A 77 5.15 -4.68 -13.54
CA ALA A 77 5.27 -5.42 -12.27
C ALA A 77 5.18 -4.48 -11.05
N GLY A 78 5.84 -3.32 -11.12
CA GLY A 78 5.80 -2.29 -10.08
C GLY A 78 4.40 -1.71 -9.87
N ALA A 79 3.65 -1.47 -10.95
CA ALA A 79 2.28 -0.96 -10.87
C ALA A 79 1.34 -1.98 -10.20
N ALA A 80 1.40 -3.25 -10.61
CA ALA A 80 0.61 -4.32 -9.99
C ALA A 80 0.91 -4.43 -8.48
N SER A 81 2.19 -4.42 -8.11
CA SER A 81 2.65 -4.48 -6.73
C SER A 81 2.17 -3.28 -5.91
N SER A 82 2.24 -2.08 -6.48
CA SER A 82 1.78 -0.85 -5.83
C SER A 82 0.27 -0.87 -5.56
N VAL A 83 -0.53 -1.39 -6.50
CA VAL A 83 -1.98 -1.55 -6.33
C VAL A 83 -2.28 -2.55 -5.21
N ILE A 84 -1.56 -3.68 -5.15
CA ILE A 84 -1.73 -4.68 -4.08
C ILE A 84 -1.38 -4.08 -2.71
N LEU A 85 -0.27 -3.36 -2.60
CA LEU A 85 0.12 -2.67 -1.37
C LEU A 85 -0.91 -1.63 -0.94
N LEU A 86 -1.44 -0.84 -1.88
CA LEU A 86 -2.46 0.17 -1.61
C LEU A 86 -3.79 -0.47 -1.15
N ALA A 87 -4.22 -1.55 -1.79
CA ALA A 87 -5.40 -2.31 -1.36
C ALA A 87 -5.17 -2.93 0.03
N GLY A 88 -3.98 -3.48 0.28
CA GLY A 88 -3.55 -3.99 1.57
C GLY A 88 -3.57 -2.93 2.66
N TYR A 89 -3.09 -1.72 2.37
CA TYR A 89 -3.18 -0.54 3.25
C TYR A 89 -4.62 -0.27 3.66
N MET A 90 -5.56 -0.22 2.70
CA MET A 90 -6.96 0.01 3.02
C MET A 90 -7.48 -1.08 3.97
N LEU A 91 -7.27 -2.36 3.66
CA LEU A 91 -7.75 -3.44 4.53
C LEU A 91 -7.11 -3.42 5.92
N ALA A 92 -5.79 -3.23 5.98
CA ALA A 92 -5.03 -3.20 7.24
C ALA A 92 -5.45 -2.02 8.12
N ILE A 93 -5.74 -0.85 7.54
CA ILE A 93 -6.14 0.32 8.32
C ILE A 93 -7.58 0.23 8.82
N LEU A 94 -8.48 -0.40 8.04
CA LEU A 94 -9.81 -0.74 8.51
C LEU A 94 -9.76 -1.76 9.66
N ALA A 95 -8.84 -2.73 9.60
CA ALA A 95 -8.61 -3.68 10.68
C ALA A 95 -8.04 -3.00 11.94
N HIS A 96 -7.04 -2.12 11.78
CA HIS A 96 -6.46 -1.35 12.88
C HIS A 96 -7.50 -0.49 13.61
N HIS A 97 -8.44 0.11 12.87
CA HIS A 97 -9.51 0.92 13.46
C HIS A 97 -10.75 0.11 13.87
N ARG A 98 -10.79 -1.19 13.59
CA ARG A 98 -11.91 -2.12 13.85
C ARG A 98 -13.24 -1.75 13.18
N ILE A 99 -13.24 -0.82 12.22
CA ILE A 99 -14.44 -0.22 11.60
C ILE A 99 -15.27 -1.25 10.83
N ALA A 100 -14.63 -2.20 10.14
CA ALA A 100 -15.31 -3.23 9.36
C ALA A 100 -15.26 -4.64 9.97
N PHE A 101 -14.43 -4.85 10.99
CA PHE A 101 -14.15 -6.20 11.53
C PHE A 101 -14.86 -6.49 12.86
N ASP A 102 -15.66 -5.55 13.39
CA ASP A 102 -16.39 -5.74 14.64
C ASP A 102 -17.69 -6.57 14.53
N ARG A 103 -18.22 -6.82 13.32
CA ARG A 103 -19.51 -7.53 13.18
C ARG A 103 -19.43 -9.01 12.86
N GLU A 104 -18.60 -9.49 11.94
CA GLU A 104 -18.76 -10.90 11.52
C GLU A 104 -17.63 -11.47 10.65
N PHE A 105 -16.44 -10.86 10.56
CA PHE A 105 -15.36 -11.48 9.77
C PHE A 105 -14.62 -12.57 10.57
N VAL A 106 -15.03 -13.79 10.23
CA VAL A 106 -14.76 -15.12 10.77
C VAL A 106 -13.30 -15.59 10.57
N PHE A 107 -12.35 -15.13 11.39
CA PHE A 107 -11.10 -15.90 11.53
C PHE A 107 -10.65 -16.16 12.97
N TRP A 108 -10.95 -15.27 13.92
CA TRP A 108 -10.67 -15.54 15.33
C TRP A 108 -11.67 -14.83 16.25
N GLY A 109 -12.76 -15.54 16.55
CA GLY A 109 -13.83 -15.07 17.42
C GLY A 109 -13.33 -14.55 18.77
N LYS A 110 -13.56 -13.25 19.00
CA LYS A 110 -13.91 -12.60 20.27
C LYS A 110 -13.96 -11.10 20.00
N ARG A 111 -15.07 -10.43 20.33
CA ARG A 111 -15.15 -8.96 20.34
C ARG A 111 -14.07 -8.45 21.28
N ARG A 112 -12.98 -7.90 20.73
CA ARG A 112 -11.86 -7.44 21.55
C ARG A 112 -12.25 -6.10 22.17
N HIS A 113 -12.37 -6.08 23.49
CA HIS A 113 -12.53 -4.87 24.29
C HIS A 113 -11.22 -4.65 25.07
N GLY A 114 -10.66 -3.45 25.01
CA GLY A 114 -9.41 -3.11 25.69
C GLY A 114 -8.54 -2.12 24.91
N PRO A 115 -7.44 -1.62 25.52
CA PRO A 115 -6.53 -0.67 24.89
C PRO A 115 -6.01 -1.18 23.54
N ARG A 116 -5.93 -0.28 22.56
CA ARG A 116 -5.40 -0.59 21.22
C ARG A 116 -3.91 -0.91 21.33
N GLY A 117 -3.50 -2.07 20.82
CA GLY A 117 -2.08 -2.38 20.63
C GLY A 117 -1.58 -1.80 19.32
N ASN A 118 -0.35 -1.29 19.29
CA ASN A 118 0.32 -0.91 18.04
C ASN A 118 1.53 -1.85 17.82
N PRO A 119 1.53 -2.72 16.79
CA PRO A 119 0.44 -2.97 15.83
C PRO A 119 -0.62 -3.96 16.33
N GLU A 120 -1.86 -3.85 15.81
CA GLU A 120 -2.92 -4.82 16.11
C GLU A 120 -2.65 -6.17 15.42
N PRO A 121 -2.99 -7.32 16.02
CA PRO A 121 -2.70 -8.62 15.40
C PRO A 121 -3.33 -8.78 14.00
N ALA A 122 -4.55 -8.27 13.79
CA ALA A 122 -5.23 -8.35 12.49
C ALA A 122 -4.56 -7.46 11.44
N GLU A 123 -4.14 -6.26 11.84
CA GLU A 123 -3.35 -5.35 11.00
C GLU A 123 -2.05 -6.01 10.56
N ARG A 124 -1.29 -6.63 11.49
CA ARG A 124 -0.04 -7.32 11.16
C ARG A 124 -0.25 -8.42 10.13
N ILE A 125 -1.29 -9.23 10.29
CA ILE A 125 -1.58 -10.35 9.38
C ILE A 125 -1.91 -9.82 7.99
N LEU A 126 -2.86 -8.89 7.88
CA LEU A 126 -3.27 -8.33 6.60
C LEU A 126 -2.11 -7.61 5.89
N ALA A 127 -1.31 -6.85 6.64
CA ALA A 127 -0.15 -6.18 6.08
C ALA A 127 0.91 -7.17 5.61
N SER A 128 1.18 -8.24 6.37
CA SER A 128 2.15 -9.27 5.97
C SER A 128 1.69 -10.01 4.72
N ILE A 129 0.40 -10.34 4.62
CA ILE A 129 -0.19 -10.97 3.42
C ILE A 129 -0.06 -10.04 2.22
N ALA A 130 -0.38 -8.74 2.38
CA ALA A 130 -0.26 -7.77 1.30
C ALA A 130 1.18 -7.61 0.82
N ILE A 131 2.16 -7.59 1.73
CA ILE A 131 3.59 -7.55 1.39
C ILE A 131 3.97 -8.81 0.61
N GLY A 132 3.60 -10.00 1.10
CA GLY A 132 3.88 -11.26 0.43
C GLY A 132 3.29 -11.33 -0.99
N ALA A 133 2.02 -10.95 -1.13
CA ALA A 133 1.33 -10.92 -2.43
C ALA A 133 1.93 -9.87 -3.39
N ALA A 134 2.32 -8.70 -2.88
CA ALA A 134 2.97 -7.68 -3.70
C ALA A 134 4.34 -8.15 -4.22
N LEU A 135 5.14 -8.78 -3.37
CA LEU A 135 6.44 -9.33 -3.78
C LEU A 135 6.27 -10.46 -4.80
N GLU A 136 5.36 -11.40 -4.54
CA GLU A 136 5.06 -12.50 -5.45
C GLU A 136 4.58 -11.98 -6.81
N SER A 137 3.64 -11.02 -6.82
CA SER A 137 3.18 -10.35 -8.03
C SER A 137 4.30 -9.64 -8.78
N PHE A 138 5.21 -8.97 -8.08
CA PHE A 138 6.37 -8.30 -8.68
C PHE A 138 7.27 -9.29 -9.41
N PHE A 139 7.73 -10.33 -8.70
CA PHE A 139 8.67 -11.30 -9.27
C PHE A 139 8.01 -12.14 -10.38
N HIS A 140 6.76 -12.55 -10.18
CA HIS A 140 5.99 -13.23 -11.22
C HIS A 140 5.85 -12.35 -12.47
N GLY A 141 5.55 -11.05 -12.28
CA GLY A 141 5.51 -10.06 -13.36
C GLY A 141 6.83 -9.94 -14.12
N LEU A 142 7.97 -9.94 -13.42
CA LEU A 142 9.29 -9.89 -14.07
C LEU A 142 9.63 -11.15 -14.88
N VAL A 143 9.16 -12.32 -14.46
CA VAL A 143 9.41 -13.58 -15.16
C VAL A 143 8.48 -13.75 -16.36
N VAL A 144 7.18 -13.51 -16.15
CA VAL A 144 6.12 -13.84 -17.12
C VAL A 144 5.86 -12.72 -18.11
N ALA A 145 6.19 -11.45 -17.80
CA ALA A 145 5.98 -10.37 -18.75
C ALA A 145 6.76 -10.65 -20.05
N PRO A 146 6.08 -10.74 -21.20
CA PRO A 146 6.76 -10.97 -22.47
C PRO A 146 7.73 -9.81 -22.74
N LEU A 147 8.92 -10.14 -23.27
CA LEU A 147 9.81 -9.17 -23.87
C LEU A 147 9.05 -8.54 -25.04
N ALA A 148 8.56 -7.32 -24.85
CA ALA A 148 7.90 -6.54 -25.89
C ALA A 148 8.94 -5.74 -26.68
#